data_AF-A0A5S5ACT4-F1
#
_entry.id   AF-A0A5S5ACT4-F1
#
_cell.length_a   1.000
_cell.length_b   1.000
_cell.length_c   1.000
_cell.angle_alpha   90.00
_cell.angle_beta   90.00
_cell.angle_gamma   90.00
#
_symmetry.space_group_name_H-M   'P 1'
#
loop_
_entity.id
_entity.type
_entity.pdbx_description
1 polymer ?
#
loop_
_entity_poly.entity_id
_entity_poly.type
_entity_poly.pdbx_seq_one_letter_code
_entity_poly.pdbx_strand_id
1 'polypeptide(L)'
;MSKNNKKHFEKDDKVYLTTGKINIKENIDIFKCPVCDDRMYLDEFKSIICLNNHRFDISKRGYVNLLLKSSKYKYDKEMFESRNIICKMGFFDCFLQEEIPHFCKGFSPGTGGEFLC
;
A
#
# COMPACT_ATOMS: atom_id res chain seq x y z
N MET A 1 23.77 38.60 -19.97
CA MET A 1 23.77 37.43 -19.06
C MET A 1 22.33 36.99 -18.82
N SER A 2 22.14 35.69 -18.61
CA SER A 2 20.87 34.94 -18.56
C SER A 2 20.22 34.66 -19.92
N LYS A 3 20.46 33.45 -20.44
CA LYS A 3 19.38 32.55 -20.86
C LYS A 3 19.76 31.10 -20.51
N ASN A 4 18.89 30.49 -19.72
CA ASN A 4 18.76 29.05 -19.47
C ASN A 4 18.86 28.24 -20.76
N ASN A 5 19.49 27.07 -20.71
CA ASN A 5 19.18 26.00 -21.64
C ASN A 5 19.32 24.62 -21.00
N LYS A 6 18.14 24.14 -20.60
CA LYS A 6 17.60 22.78 -20.83
C LYS A 6 18.63 21.78 -21.36
N LYS A 7 18.91 20.75 -20.57
CA LYS A 7 19.29 19.45 -21.14
C LYS A 7 18.13 18.49 -20.94
N HIS A 8 17.56 18.13 -22.09
CA HIS A 8 16.69 16.99 -22.32
C HIS A 8 17.23 15.76 -21.60
N PHE A 9 16.36 15.05 -20.90
CA PHE A 9 16.35 13.60 -20.90
C PHE A 9 15.06 13.18 -21.58
N GLU A 10 15.21 12.50 -22.71
CA GLU A 10 14.15 12.10 -23.60
C GLU A 10 13.71 10.65 -23.32
N LYS A 11 12.39 10.48 -23.41
CA LYS A 11 11.60 9.26 -23.71
C LYS A 11 11.03 8.45 -22.52
N ASP A 12 9.70 8.57 -22.46
CA ASP A 12 8.70 7.58 -22.05
C ASP A 12 8.68 7.12 -20.58
N ASP A 13 7.90 7.82 -19.74
CA ASP A 13 7.14 7.20 -18.62
C ASP A 13 6.28 8.26 -17.90
N LYS A 14 5.01 8.41 -18.30
CA LYS A 14 4.01 9.04 -17.42
C LYS A 14 3.73 8.07 -16.26
N VAL A 15 4.55 8.11 -15.21
CA VAL A 15 4.27 7.36 -13.98
C VAL A 15 3.01 7.93 -13.36
N TYR A 16 1.87 7.29 -13.62
CA TYR A 16 0.65 7.55 -12.88
C TYR A 16 0.90 7.09 -11.43
N LEU A 17 1.28 8.04 -10.58
CA LEU A 17 1.46 7.82 -9.14
C LEU A 17 0.07 7.58 -8.55
N THR A 18 -0.22 6.33 -8.22
CA THR A 18 -1.47 5.96 -7.53
C THR A 18 -1.41 6.42 -6.07
N THR A 19 -2.58 6.62 -5.44
CA THR A 19 -2.69 6.94 -4.00
C THR A 19 -1.88 5.97 -3.14
N GLY A 20 -1.90 4.67 -3.47
CA GLY A 20 -1.11 3.68 -2.74
C GLY A 20 0.41 3.95 -2.78
N LYS A 21 0.96 4.36 -3.93
CA LYS A 21 2.39 4.72 -4.04
C LYS A 21 2.74 5.97 -3.25
N ILE A 22 1.83 6.94 -3.21
CA ILE A 22 1.98 8.17 -2.42
C ILE A 22 1.98 7.83 -0.93
N ASN A 23 0.99 7.06 -0.47
CA ASN A 23 0.88 6.63 0.93
C ASN A 23 2.12 5.86 1.41
N ILE A 24 2.67 4.98 0.56
CA ILE A 24 3.91 4.26 0.87
C ILE A 24 5.08 5.23 1.06
N LYS A 25 5.21 6.25 0.19
CA LYS A 25 6.27 7.26 0.32
C LYS A 25 6.13 8.08 1.60
N GLU A 26 4.91 8.57 1.88
CA GLU A 26 4.63 9.42 3.04
C GLU A 26 4.81 8.67 4.37
N ASN A 27 4.68 7.34 4.35
CA ASN A 27 4.80 6.50 5.53
C ASN A 27 5.98 5.53 5.43
N ILE A 28 7.04 5.84 4.69
CA ILE A 28 8.15 4.89 4.50
C ILE A 28 8.78 4.42 5.83
N ASP A 29 8.73 5.29 6.85
CA ASP A 29 9.30 5.04 8.17
C ASP A 29 8.58 3.94 8.98
N ILE A 30 7.34 3.57 8.63
CA ILE A 30 6.64 2.46 9.29
C ILE A 30 7.08 1.09 8.77
N PHE A 31 7.78 1.05 7.63
CA PHE A 31 8.20 -0.20 6.99
C PHE A 31 9.52 -0.70 7.58
N LYS A 32 9.54 -2.00 7.87
CA LYS A 32 10.74 -2.74 8.26
C LYS A 32 10.96 -3.93 7.35
N CYS A 33 12.21 -4.27 7.11
CA CYS A 33 12.57 -5.43 6.31
C CYS A 33 12.14 -6.73 7.00
N PRO A 34 11.31 -7.59 6.40
CA PRO A 34 10.93 -8.86 7.00
C PRO A 34 12.07 -9.89 7.04
N VAL A 35 13.23 -9.60 6.44
CA VAL A 35 14.42 -10.47 6.46
C VAL A 35 15.39 -10.09 7.57
N CYS A 36 15.64 -8.79 7.78
CA CYS A 36 16.69 -8.31 8.69
C CYS A 36 16.21 -7.27 9.73
N ASP A 37 14.92 -6.95 9.77
CA ASP A 37 14.30 -5.94 10.65
C ASP A 37 14.82 -4.49 10.50
N ASP A 38 15.71 -4.24 9.53
CA ASP A 38 16.22 -2.90 9.26
C ASP A 38 15.17 -1.98 8.64
N ARG A 39 15.40 -0.67 8.82
CA ARG A 39 14.65 0.39 8.15
C ARG A 39 14.74 0.24 6.64
N MET A 40 13.67 0.64 5.96
CA MET A 40 13.56 0.60 4.51
C MET A 40 13.49 2.02 3.95
N TYR A 41 13.93 2.18 2.70
CA TYR A 41 13.88 3.42 1.94
C TYR A 41 13.27 3.17 0.55
N LEU A 42 12.74 4.22 -0.06
CA LEU A 42 12.09 4.15 -1.36
C LEU A 42 13.11 4.26 -2.51
N ASP A 43 13.01 3.38 -3.50
CA ASP A 43 13.77 3.40 -4.75
C ASP A 43 12.83 3.77 -5.90
N GLU A 44 12.89 5.02 -6.36
CA GLU A 44 12.17 5.57 -7.53
C GLU A 44 10.66 5.24 -7.64
N PHE A 45 9.94 5.04 -6.53
CA PHE A 45 8.54 4.55 -6.51
C PHE A 45 8.33 3.22 -7.25
N LYS A 46 9.40 2.47 -7.48
CA LYS A 46 9.39 1.13 -8.08
C LYS A 46 9.55 0.06 -7.01
N SER A 47 10.36 0.31 -5.99
CA SER A 47 10.65 -0.68 -4.95
C SER A 47 10.93 0.00 -3.60
N ILE A 48 10.92 -0.78 -2.53
CA ILE A 48 11.48 -0.43 -1.23
C ILE A 48 12.67 -1.34 -0.93
N ILE A 49 13.73 -0.77 -0.35
CA ILE A 49 15.01 -1.44 -0.14
C ILE A 49 15.49 -1.16 1.29
N CYS A 50 16.07 -2.15 1.97
CA CYS A 50 16.70 -1.96 3.28
C CYS A 50 18.22 -1.75 3.16
N LEU A 51 18.90 -1.38 4.26
CA LEU A 51 20.37 -1.22 4.29
C LEU A 51 21.13 -2.49 3.86
N ASN A 52 20.58 -3.67 4.15
CA ASN A 52 21.11 -4.97 3.72
C ASN A 52 20.73 -5.35 2.26
N ASN A 53 20.20 -4.41 1.49
CA ASN A 53 19.86 -4.55 0.07
C ASN A 53 18.78 -5.59 -0.29
N HIS A 54 17.90 -5.96 0.67
CA HIS A 54 16.67 -6.70 0.37
C HIS A 54 15.67 -5.77 -0.31
N ARG A 55 15.18 -6.19 -1.48
CA ARG A 55 14.32 -5.40 -2.36
C ARG A 55 12.92 -5.99 -2.43
N PHE A 56 11.92 -5.13 -2.33
CA PHE A 56 10.51 -5.49 -2.52
C PHE A 56 9.86 -4.52 -3.51
N ASP A 57 9.29 -5.05 -4.58
CA ASP A 57 8.72 -4.23 -5.65
C ASP A 57 7.31 -3.73 -5.29
N ILE A 58 7.04 -2.49 -5.67
CA ILE A 58 5.75 -1.84 -5.53
C ILE A 58 4.93 -2.14 -6.79
N SER A 59 3.78 -2.78 -6.59
CA SER A 59 2.88 -3.10 -7.69
C SER A 59 2.31 -1.84 -8.37
N LYS A 60 1.79 -2.00 -9.59
CA LYS A 60 1.07 -0.91 -10.30
C LYS A 60 -0.11 -0.36 -9.51
N ARG A 61 -0.74 -1.20 -8.66
CA ARG A 61 -1.88 -0.83 -7.81
C ARG A 61 -1.47 -0.10 -6.53
N GLY A 62 -0.18 -0.02 -6.22
CA GLY A 62 0.33 0.68 -5.04
C GLY A 62 0.31 -0.15 -3.76
N TYR A 63 0.57 -1.46 -3.86
CA TYR A 63 0.83 -2.32 -2.70
C TYR A 63 2.20 -3.00 -2.83
N VAL A 64 2.78 -3.42 -1.70
CA VAL A 64 4.05 -4.17 -1.64
C VAL A 64 3.78 -5.57 -1.11
N ASN A 65 4.37 -6.59 -1.76
CA ASN A 65 4.33 -7.95 -1.25
C ASN A 65 5.57 -8.21 -0.39
N LEU A 66 5.37 -8.46 0.91
CA LEU A 66 6.44 -8.73 1.88
C LEU A 66 6.65 -10.23 2.16
N LEU A 67 5.96 -11.12 1.44
CA LEU A 67 6.12 -12.56 1.61
C LEU A 67 7.48 -13.02 1.08
N LEU A 68 8.27 -13.65 1.96
CA LEU A 68 9.60 -14.18 1.61
C LEU A 68 9.54 -15.44 0.74
N LYS A 69 8.41 -16.16 0.78
CA LYS A 69 8.16 -17.37 0.01
C LYS A 69 6.75 -17.32 -0.53
N SER A 70 6.58 -17.80 -1.76
CA SER A 70 5.25 -18.00 -2.33
C SER A 70 4.49 -19.04 -1.50
N SER A 71 3.31 -18.65 -1.01
CA SER A 71 2.39 -19.57 -0.33
C SER A 71 1.83 -20.58 -1.34
N LYS A 72 1.81 -21.86 -0.97
CA LYS A 72 1.32 -22.96 -1.83
C LYS A 72 -0.19 -23.26 -1.69
N TYR A 73 -1.04 -22.33 -1.23
CA TYR A 73 -2.41 -22.70 -0.80
C TYR A 73 -3.59 -21.88 -1.40
N LYS A 74 -4.53 -22.64 -1.97
CA LYS A 74 -6.02 -22.73 -1.80
C LYS A 74 -6.87 -21.46 -1.54
N TYR A 75 -6.57 -20.34 -2.17
CA TYR A 75 -7.50 -19.20 -2.20
C TYR A 75 -7.83 -18.81 -3.63
N ASP A 76 -8.96 -19.31 -4.08
CA ASP A 76 -9.44 -19.21 -5.45
C ASP A 76 -10.19 -17.89 -5.63
N LYS A 77 -10.20 -17.37 -6.86
CA LYS A 77 -10.89 -16.11 -7.19
C LYS A 77 -12.37 -16.13 -6.79
N GLU A 78 -13.05 -17.27 -7.00
CA GLU A 78 -14.46 -17.45 -6.68
C GLU A 78 -14.74 -17.25 -5.19
N MET A 79 -13.88 -17.79 -4.31
CA MET A 79 -14.07 -17.64 -2.87
C MET A 79 -13.91 -16.17 -2.42
N PHE A 80 -13.00 -15.41 -3.06
CA PHE A 80 -12.90 -13.97 -2.80
C PHE A 80 -14.15 -13.21 -3.27
N GLU A 81 -14.72 -13.60 -4.42
CA GLU A 81 -15.94 -12.97 -4.94
C GLU A 81 -17.15 -13.24 -4.04
N SER A 82 -17.36 -14.50 -3.61
CA SER A 82 -18.44 -14.83 -2.68
C SER A 82 -18.32 -14.07 -1.36
N ARG A 83 -17.11 -13.97 -0.80
CA ARG A 83 -16.87 -13.19 0.43
C ARG A 83 -17.14 -11.71 0.23
N ASN A 84 -16.73 -11.15 -0.91
CA ASN A 84 -16.99 -9.75 -1.25
C ASN A 84 -18.48 -9.44 -1.34
N ILE A 85 -19.30 -10.37 -1.86
CA ILE A 85 -20.76 -10.24 -1.88
C ILE A 85 -21.30 -10.17 -0.45
N ILE A 86 -20.94 -11.13 0.41
CA ILE A 86 -21.41 -11.17 1.81
C ILE A 86 -21.01 -9.89 2.57
N CYS A 87 -19.76 -9.43 2.42
CA CYS A 87 -19.31 -8.18 3.04
C CYS A 87 -20.11 -6.97 2.54
N LYS A 88 -20.39 -6.87 1.23
CA LYS A 88 -21.16 -5.76 0.66
C LYS A 88 -22.64 -5.77 1.02
N MET A 89 -23.18 -6.90 1.43
CA MET A 89 -24.56 -7.01 1.95
C MET A 89 -24.69 -6.48 3.39
N GLY A 90 -23.59 -6.00 3.99
CA GLY A 90 -23.59 -5.44 5.33
C GLY A 90 -23.62 -6.49 6.45
N PHE A 91 -23.35 -7.76 6.13
CA PHE A 91 -23.37 -8.85 7.12
C PHE A 91 -22.43 -8.60 8.31
N PHE A 92 -21.30 -7.92 8.07
CA PHE A 92 -20.33 -7.59 9.12
C PHE A 92 -20.48 -6.17 9.68
N ASP A 93 -21.41 -5.35 9.19
CA ASP A 93 -21.46 -3.93 9.54
C ASP A 93 -21.73 -3.70 11.03
N CYS A 94 -22.62 -4.48 11.64
CA CYS A 94 -22.90 -4.41 13.08
C CYS A 94 -21.62 -4.65 13.91
N PHE A 95 -20.85 -5.69 13.56
CA PHE A 95 -19.60 -6.00 14.24
C PHE A 95 -18.54 -4.90 14.04
N LEU A 96 -18.43 -4.37 12.81
CA LEU A 96 -17.47 -3.32 12.50
C LEU A 96 -17.80 -2.01 13.23
N GLN A 97 -19.08 -1.69 13.40
CA GLN A 97 -19.54 -0.47 14.08
C GLN A 97 -19.41 -0.55 15.61
N GLU A 98 -19.59 -1.73 16.19
CA GLU A 98 -19.50 -1.90 17.64
C GLU A 98 -18.04 -2.03 18.12
N GLU A 99 -17.22 -2.86 17.47
CA GLU A 99 -15.92 -3.26 18.03
C GLU A 99 -14.75 -2.36 17.60
N ILE A 100 -14.76 -1.85 16.36
CA ILE A 100 -13.64 -1.05 15.84
C ILE A 100 -13.46 0.28 16.61
N PRO A 101 -14.51 1.02 17.00
CA PRO A 101 -14.34 2.24 17.77
C PRO A 101 -13.66 2.03 19.13
N HIS A 102 -13.75 0.84 19.72
CA HIS A 102 -13.05 0.51 20.96
C HIS A 102 -11.57 0.20 20.74
N PHE A 103 -11.22 -0.44 19.62
CA PHE A 103 -9.85 -0.83 19.29
C PHE A 103 -9.02 0.33 18.71
N CYS A 104 -9.64 1.22 17.94
CA CYS A 104 -8.96 2.27 17.18
C CYS A 104 -8.83 3.63 17.89
N LYS A 105 -9.07 3.72 19.22
CA LYS A 105 -9.02 4.98 19.98
C LYS A 105 -7.67 5.73 19.91
N GLY A 106 -6.61 5.10 19.39
CA GLY A 106 -5.30 5.72 19.17
C GLY A 106 -4.96 6.05 17.70
N PHE A 107 -5.87 5.83 16.76
CA PHE A 107 -5.61 6.03 15.32
C PHE A 107 -6.51 7.16 14.79
N SER A 108 -5.94 8.34 14.54
CA SER A 108 -6.68 9.45 13.94
C SER A 108 -7.14 9.06 12.52
N PRO A 109 -8.45 9.05 12.22
CA PRO A 109 -8.92 8.68 10.90
C PRO A 109 -8.55 9.77 9.89
N GLY A 110 -7.62 9.45 8.98
CA GLY A 110 -7.44 10.17 7.75
C GLY A 110 -8.67 9.98 6.86
N THR A 111 -9.55 10.98 6.88
CA THR A 111 -10.57 11.35 5.88
C THR A 111 -11.05 10.26 4.89
N GLY A 112 -12.35 9.95 4.96
CA GLY A 112 -13.11 9.56 3.76
C GLY A 112 -14.07 8.40 3.98
N GLY A 113 -15.29 8.70 4.43
CA GLY A 113 -16.42 7.78 4.43
C GLY A 113 -17.37 8.11 5.57
N GLU A 114 -18.37 8.94 5.30
CA GLU A 114 -19.54 9.07 6.16
C GLU A 114 -20.15 7.67 6.33
N PHE A 115 -20.06 7.12 7.54
CA PHE A 115 -20.92 6.01 7.95
C PHE A 115 -22.24 6.62 8.40
N LEU A 116 -23.15 6.80 7.44
CA LEU A 116 -24.56 6.96 7.70
C LEU A 116 -25.20 5.57 7.69
N CYS A 117 -25.93 5.26 8.76
CA CYS A 117 -26.98 4.26 8.71
C CYS A 117 -28.15 4.78 7.86
#